data_AF-A0A6B3FJJ8-F1
#
_entry.id   AF-A0A6B3FJJ8-F1
#
_cell.length_a   1.000
_cell.length_b   1.000
_cell.length_c   1.000
_cell.angle_alpha   90.00
_cell.angle_beta   90.00
_cell.angle_gamma   90.00
#
_symmetry.space_group_name_H-M   'P 1'
#
loop_
_entity.id
_entity.type
_entity.pdbx_description
1 polymer ?
#
loop_
_entity_poly.entity_id
_entity_poly.type
_entity_poly.pdbx_seq_one_letter_code
_entity_poly.pdbx_strand_id
1 'polypeptide(L)'
;RSTAPARMGHIGENLLAPTLITYGTEEQKRRHLPPVARGETLWCQGYSEPGAGSDLAGIRTTATPDGVGGYAVTGQKIWTSLA
;
A
#
# COMPACT_ATOMS: atom_id res chain seq x y z
N ARG A 1 -10.25 9.76 -26.86
CA ARG A 1 -9.70 9.69 -25.48
C ARG A 1 -9.29 11.10 -25.09
N SER A 2 -9.83 11.64 -24.00
CA SER A 2 -9.40 12.96 -23.47
C SER A 2 -7.94 12.87 -23.02
N THR A 3 -7.13 13.90 -23.30
CA THR A 3 -5.70 14.01 -22.98
C THR A 3 -5.45 14.44 -21.52
N ALA A 4 -6.46 14.36 -20.66
CA ALA A 4 -6.32 14.70 -19.24
C ALA A 4 -5.35 13.72 -18.55
N PRO A 5 -4.46 14.21 -17.67
CA PRO A 5 -3.58 13.36 -16.88
C PRO A 5 -4.38 12.36 -16.02
N ALA A 6 -3.82 11.17 -15.81
CA ALA A 6 -4.38 10.22 -14.86
C ALA A 6 -4.37 10.83 -13.44
N ARG A 7 -5.39 10.49 -12.63
CA ARG A 7 -5.47 10.94 -11.23
C ARG A 7 -4.26 10.41 -10.46
N MET A 8 -3.33 11.29 -10.10
CA MET A 8 -2.21 10.94 -9.22
C MET A 8 -2.71 10.74 -7.77
N GLY A 9 -2.02 9.87 -7.03
CA GLY A 9 -2.33 9.61 -5.62
C GLY A 9 -3.55 8.70 -5.37
N HIS A 10 -4.17 8.13 -6.40
CA HIS A 10 -5.36 7.26 -6.27
C HIS A 10 -5.20 6.15 -5.22
N ILE A 11 -4.03 5.50 -5.17
CA ILE A 11 -3.75 4.43 -4.20
C ILE A 11 -3.67 4.97 -2.76
N GLY A 12 -3.01 6.12 -2.56
CA GLY A 12 -2.93 6.75 -1.24
C GLY A 12 -4.31 7.09 -0.69
N GLU A 13 -5.14 7.72 -1.53
CA GLU A 13 -6.48 8.17 -1.15
C GLU A 13 -7.49 7.03 -0.99
N ASN A 14 -7.51 6.05 -1.90
CA ASN A 14 -8.59 5.06 -1.96
C ASN A 14 -8.23 3.72 -1.32
N LEU A 15 -6.95 3.49 -1.00
CA LEU A 15 -6.51 2.26 -0.35
C LEU A 15 -5.86 2.56 1.00
N LEU A 16 -4.74 3.29 1.02
CA LEU A 16 -3.95 3.47 2.24
C LEU A 16 -4.72 4.24 3.30
N ALA A 17 -5.28 5.41 2.96
CA ALA A 17 -5.93 6.28 3.93
C ALA A 17 -7.12 5.59 4.63
N PRO A 18 -8.06 4.94 3.92
CA PRO A 18 -9.13 4.17 4.55
C PRO A 18 -8.61 3.04 5.46
N THR A 19 -7.57 2.32 5.04
CA THR A 19 -6.94 1.26 5.86
C THR A 19 -6.36 1.84 7.16
N LEU A 20 -5.64 2.96 7.09
CA LEU A 20 -5.07 3.62 8.28
C LEU A 20 -6.14 4.25 9.18
N ILE A 21 -7.21 4.81 8.62
CA ILE A 21 -8.33 5.33 9.42
C ILE A 21 -8.96 4.20 10.24
N THR A 22 -9.14 3.03 9.62
CA THR A 22 -9.81 1.88 10.22
C THR A 22 -8.93 1.12 11.21
N TYR A 23 -7.67 0.85 10.84
CA TYR A 23 -6.80 -0.09 11.55
C TYR A 23 -5.51 0.54 12.10
N GLY A 24 -5.21 1.79 11.73
CA GLY A 24 -3.98 2.47 12.14
C GLY A 24 -4.04 2.98 13.57
N THR A 25 -2.86 3.08 14.18
CA THR A 25 -2.66 3.83 15.43
C THR A 25 -2.77 5.33 15.19
N GLU A 26 -3.01 6.11 16.25
CA GLU A 26 -3.05 7.58 16.15
C GLU A 26 -1.73 8.16 15.62
N GLU A 27 -0.59 7.57 16.00
CA GLU A 27 0.72 7.97 15.48
C GLU A 27 0.83 7.74 13.97
N GLN A 28 0.41 6.58 13.47
CA GLN A 28 0.40 6.28 12.03
C GLN A 28 -0.54 7.22 11.27
N LYS A 29 -1.74 7.50 11.82
CA LYS A 29 -2.70 8.42 11.20
C LYS A 29 -2.12 9.83 11.08
N ARG A 30 -1.56 10.37 12.17
CA ARG A 30 -0.94 11.71 12.18
C ARG A 30 0.23 11.81 11.21
N ARG A 31 1.02 10.74 11.09
CA ARG A 31 2.18 10.68 10.20
C ARG A 31 1.79 10.62 8.71
N HIS A 32 0.80 9.80 8.35
CA HIS A 32 0.57 9.44 6.94
C HIS A 32 -0.66 10.08 6.29
N LEU A 33 -1.73 10.37 7.03
CA LEU A 33 -2.95 10.92 6.42
C LEU A 33 -2.78 12.34 5.87
N PRO A 34 -2.13 13.30 6.59
CA PRO A 34 -2.01 14.66 6.08
C PRO A 34 -1.21 14.77 4.76
N PRO A 35 -0.05 14.11 4.59
CA PRO A 35 0.66 14.11 3.31
C PRO A 35 -0.13 13.48 2.16
N VAL A 36 -0.90 12.41 2.42
CA VAL A 36 -1.80 11.80 1.42
C VAL A 36 -2.89 12.79 1.00
N ALA A 37 -3.53 13.46 1.96
CA ALA A 37 -4.58 14.44 1.68
C ALA A 37 -4.08 15.67 0.91
N ARG A 38 -2.81 16.06 1.09
CA ARG A 38 -2.17 17.14 0.34
C ARG A 38 -1.59 16.70 -1.01
N GLY A 39 -1.60 15.40 -1.33
CA GLY A 39 -1.00 14.88 -2.55
C GLY A 39 0.53 14.90 -2.58
N GLU A 40 1.18 14.99 -1.42
CA GLU A 40 2.64 15.08 -1.28
C GLU A 40 3.34 13.71 -1.33
N THR A 41 2.58 12.63 -1.17
CA THR A 41 3.11 11.27 -1.21
C THR A 41 2.38 10.43 -2.25
N LEU A 42 3.16 9.73 -3.07
CA LEU A 42 2.66 8.69 -3.96
C LEU A 42 2.80 7.33 -3.28
N TRP A 43 1.79 6.50 -3.47
CA TRP A 43 1.71 5.17 -2.89
C TRP A 43 1.42 4.16 -3.97
N CYS A 44 1.88 2.95 -3.74
CA CYS A 44 1.63 1.82 -4.60
C CYS A 44 1.04 0.65 -3.81
N GLN A 45 0.33 -0.23 -4.50
CA GLN A 45 -0.22 -1.45 -3.93
C GLN A 45 0.52 -2.65 -4.51
N GLY A 46 1.03 -3.52 -3.63
CA GLY A 46 1.72 -4.75 -4.00
C GLY A 46 0.99 -5.99 -3.50
N TYR A 47 -0.17 -6.33 -4.08
CA TYR A 47 -0.87 -7.57 -3.73
C TYR A 47 -0.36 -8.77 -4.52
N SER A 48 -0.37 -8.66 -5.86
CA SER A 48 -0.08 -9.78 -6.75
C SER A 48 1.35 -10.30 -6.61
N GLU A 49 1.50 -11.60 -6.79
CA GLU A 49 2.76 -12.37 -6.77
C GLU A 49 2.81 -13.30 -8.00
N PRO A 50 4.00 -13.83 -8.40
CA PRO A 50 4.17 -14.72 -9.56
C PRO A 50 3.31 -16.00 -9.61
N GLY A 51 2.52 -16.29 -8.57
CA GLY A 51 1.54 -17.37 -8.57
C GLY A 51 0.25 -17.06 -7.81
N ALA A 52 0.01 -15.80 -7.43
CA ALA A 52 -1.16 -15.40 -6.65
C ALA A 52 -1.61 -14.00 -7.08
N GLY A 53 -2.81 -13.91 -7.67
CA GLY A 53 -3.44 -12.66 -8.08
C GLY A 53 -4.77 -12.47 -7.36
N SER A 54 -5.84 -12.98 -7.95
CA SER A 54 -7.17 -13.01 -7.31
C SER A 54 -7.25 -13.97 -6.12
N ASP A 55 -6.44 -15.02 -6.10
CA ASP A 55 -6.31 -15.93 -4.97
C ASP A 55 -5.40 -15.33 -3.90
N LEU A 56 -5.98 -14.56 -2.98
CA LEU A 56 -5.25 -13.96 -1.88
C LEU A 56 -4.74 -15.01 -0.87
N ALA A 57 -5.40 -16.16 -0.75
CA ALA A 57 -4.95 -17.22 0.15
C ALA A 57 -3.65 -17.88 -0.35
N GLY A 58 -3.36 -17.77 -1.66
CA GLY A 58 -2.14 -18.29 -2.29
C GLY A 58 -0.90 -17.41 -2.16
N ILE A 59 -0.96 -16.25 -1.49
CA ILE A 59 0.22 -15.38 -1.31
C ILE A 59 1.30 -16.07 -0.47
N ARG A 60 2.56 -15.82 -0.82
CA ARG A 60 3.74 -16.39 -0.14
C ARG A 60 4.58 -15.35 0.57
N THR A 61 4.33 -14.05 0.36
CA THR A 61 5.02 -13.00 1.12
C THR A 61 4.76 -13.20 2.61
N THR A 62 5.83 -13.24 3.38
CA THR A 62 5.79 -13.39 4.84
C THR A 62 6.29 -12.13 5.52
N ALA A 63 5.80 -11.87 6.72
CA ALA A 63 6.29 -10.83 7.62
C ALA A 63 6.55 -11.47 8.99
N THR A 64 7.82 -11.66 9.35
CA THR A 64 8.22 -12.26 10.63
C THR A 64 8.76 -11.18 11.56
N PRO A 65 8.43 -11.16 12.86
CA PRO A 65 9.01 -10.20 13.79
C PRO A 65 10.54 -10.25 13.75
N ASP A 66 11.19 -9.09 13.66
CA ASP A 66 12.65 -8.98 13.55
C ASP A 66 13.39 -8.96 14.89
N GLY A 67 12.65 -8.89 16.00
CA GLY A 67 13.19 -8.84 17.36
C GLY A 67 13.56 -7.44 17.88
N VAL A 68 13.48 -6.39 17.04
CA VAL A 68 13.80 -5.01 17.41
C VAL A 68 12.61 -4.05 17.31
N GLY A 69 11.41 -4.59 17.09
CA GLY A 69 10.16 -3.83 17.04
C GLY A 69 9.58 -3.65 15.64
N GLY A 70 10.10 -4.38 14.65
CA GLY A 70 9.60 -4.39 13.27
C GLY A 70 9.33 -5.81 12.76
N TYR A 71 9.23 -5.91 11.44
CA TYR A 71 9.05 -7.17 10.72
C TYR A 71 10.06 -7.27 9.58
N ALA A 72 10.70 -8.44 9.45
CA ALA A 72 11.40 -8.84 8.25
C ALA A 72 10.38 -9.34 7.22
N VAL A 73 10.24 -8.60 6.11
CA VAL A 73 9.30 -8.94 5.03
C VAL A 73 10.05 -9.63 3.90
N THR A 74 9.65 -10.86 3.54
CA THR A 74 10.27 -11.64 2.45
C THR A 74 9.21 -12.09 1.46
N GLY A 75 9.39 -11.77 0.19
CA GLY A 75 8.51 -12.16 -0.90
C GLY A 75 8.80 -11.41 -2.20
N GLN A 76 8.03 -11.70 -3.25
CA GLN A 76 8.11 -11.00 -4.52
C GLN A 76 6.72 -10.51 -4.93
N LYS A 77 6.59 -9.20 -5.08
CA LYS A 77 5.40 -8.58 -5.66
C LYS A 77 5.60 -8.35 -7.14
N ILE A 78 4.53 -8.52 -7.89
CA ILE A 78 4.45 -8.20 -9.31
C ILE A 78 3.21 -7.37 -9.54
N TRP A 79 3.20 -6.66 -10.67
CA TRP A 79 2.11 -5.77 -11.07
C TRP A 79 1.90 -4.63 -10.06
N THR A 80 2.46 -3.48 -10.39
CA THR A 80 2.19 -2.25 -9.65
C THR A 80 1.60 -1.25 -10.63
N SER A 81 0.28 -1.18 -10.67
CA SER A 81 -0.41 -0.21 -11.51
C SER A 81 -0.29 1.19 -10.89
N LEU A 82 -0.06 2.21 -11.73
CA LEU A 82 0.02 3.62 -11.34
C LEU A 82 1.17 3.94 -10.36
N ALA A 83 2.27 3.19 -10.43
CA ALA A 83 3.54 3.49 -9.77
C ALA A 83 4.58 4.04 -10.74
#